data_AF-A0AAP4F8P1-F1
#
_entry.id   AF-A0AAP4F8P1-F1
#
_cell.length_a   1.000
_cell.length_b   1.000
_cell.length_c   1.000
_cell.angle_alpha   90.00
_cell.angle_beta   90.00
_cell.angle_gamma   90.00
#
_symmetry.space_group_name_H-M   'P 1'
#
loop_
_entity.id
_entity.type
_entity.pdbx_description
1 polymer ?
#
loop_
_entity_poly.entity_id
_entity_poly.type
_entity_poly.pdbx_seq_one_letter_code
_entity_poly.pdbx_strand_id
1 'polypeptide(L)'
;MEIFVIILAIGIAFYFGASRNNKKQIEQNNQNELADARADAQRWIDRLGSQVYSIDGTDTASKQAMSDASERHNAAASALSSATTVKQARLARESALEGMHYANAAREIMGMSTGPEIPPLEGQRNAGKVTERREIDHEGEHIIASPKASDDAPHYYPGGKVAGRPVPAGWYSTRWWEPALLTGVWAMSSAMMFSMMFSGMAGVGYGAQDFESGAGEGLDGAGADGADGMDGADGGDMDGMDDMGGMDDAGMDDGGGLFGGGDDGGLFDLGFDF
;
A
#
# COMPACT_ATOMS: atom_id res chain seq x y z
N MET A 1 -8.67 -2.33 -61.43
CA MET A 1 -9.39 -2.70 -60.19
C MET A 1 -8.66 -3.80 -59.42
N GLU A 2 -8.15 -4.85 -60.06
CA GLU A 2 -7.45 -5.97 -59.35
C GLU A 2 -6.20 -5.58 -58.55
N ILE A 3 -5.35 -4.67 -59.05
CA ILE A 3 -4.12 -4.25 -58.36
C ILE A 3 -4.43 -3.55 -57.01
N PHE A 4 -5.50 -2.76 -56.95
CA PHE A 4 -5.92 -2.09 -55.71
C PHE A 4 -6.40 -3.08 -54.65
N VAL A 5 -7.10 -4.15 -55.06
CA VAL A 5 -7.60 -5.19 -54.14
C VAL A 5 -6.44 -6.00 -53.55
N ILE A 6 -5.40 -6.29 -54.35
CA ILE A 6 -4.22 -7.03 -53.88
C ILE A 6 -3.42 -6.21 -52.87
N ILE A 7 -3.22 -4.91 -53.12
CA ILE A 7 -2.52 -4.02 -52.17
C ILE A 7 -3.30 -3.90 -50.86
N LEU A 8 -4.63 -3.77 -50.93
CA LEU A 8 -5.49 -3.72 -49.74
C LEU A 8 -5.40 -5.02 -48.93
N ALA A 9 -5.44 -6.18 -49.59
CA ALA A 9 -5.34 -7.49 -48.93
C ALA A 9 -3.99 -7.69 -48.25
N ILE A 10 -2.89 -7.26 -48.87
CA ILE A 10 -1.55 -7.31 -48.26
C ILE A 10 -1.45 -6.36 -47.07
N GLY A 11 -1.99 -5.14 -47.17
CA GLY A 11 -2.02 -4.19 -46.06
C GLY A 11 -2.78 -4.71 -44.84
N ILE A 12 -3.95 -5.34 -45.07
CA ILE A 12 -4.75 -5.98 -44.03
C ILE A 12 -3.96 -7.14 -43.39
N ALA A 13 -3.37 -8.03 -44.19
CA ALA A 13 -2.60 -9.15 -43.67
C ALA A 13 -1.38 -8.70 -42.85
N PHE A 14 -0.70 -7.64 -43.27
CA PHE A 14 0.44 -7.07 -42.56
C PHE A 14 0.03 -6.40 -41.24
N TYR A 15 -1.07 -5.65 -41.23
CA TYR A 15 -1.62 -5.02 -40.03
C TYR A 15 -2.06 -6.06 -38.98
N PHE A 16 -2.80 -7.10 -39.39
CA PHE A 16 -3.21 -8.18 -38.48
C PHE A 16 -2.03 -9.04 -38.01
N GLY A 17 -1.00 -9.26 -38.83
CA GLY A 17 0.22 -9.98 -38.47
C GLY A 17 1.09 -9.21 -37.47
N ALA A 18 1.33 -7.93 -37.73
CA ALA A 18 2.10 -7.06 -36.83
C ALA A 18 1.38 -6.86 -35.48
N SER A 19 0.05 -6.70 -35.48
CA SER A 19 -0.75 -6.56 -34.26
C SER A 19 -0.69 -7.79 -33.34
N ARG A 20 -0.65 -9.01 -33.90
CA ARG A 20 -0.51 -10.24 -33.12
C ARG A 20 0.87 -10.42 -32.48
N ASN A 21 1.93 -10.01 -33.18
CA ASN A 21 3.29 -10.09 -32.62
C ASN A 21 3.49 -9.10 -31.47
N ASN A 22 2.96 -7.89 -31.60
CA ASN A 22 3.01 -6.89 -30.52
C ASN A 22 2.24 -7.37 -29.27
N LYS A 23 1.04 -7.95 -29.43
CA LYS A 23 0.28 -8.50 -28.29
C LYS A 23 1.00 -9.63 -27.57
N LYS A 24 1.63 -10.54 -28.31
CA LYS A 24 2.42 -11.64 -27.72
C LYS A 24 3.66 -11.14 -26.98
N GLN A 25 4.35 -10.13 -27.52
CA GLN A 25 5.51 -9.55 -26.85
C GLN A 25 5.11 -8.82 -25.56
N ILE A 26 4.01 -8.04 -25.57
CA ILE A 26 3.52 -7.36 -24.37
C ILE A 26 3.17 -8.39 -23.28
N GLU A 27 2.47 -9.46 -23.64
CA GLU A 27 2.12 -10.52 -22.69
C GLU A 27 3.36 -11.21 -22.11
N GLN A 28 4.35 -11.53 -22.94
CA GLN A 28 5.62 -12.11 -22.48
C GLN A 28 6.39 -11.17 -21.55
N ASN A 29 6.42 -9.87 -21.86
CA ASN A 29 7.07 -8.88 -21.03
C ASN A 29 6.38 -8.78 -19.66
N ASN A 30 5.04 -8.72 -19.63
CA ASN A 30 4.28 -8.68 -18.38
C ASN A 30 4.52 -9.93 -17.52
N GLN A 31 4.60 -11.11 -18.13
CA GLN A 31 4.91 -12.35 -17.42
C GLN A 31 6.33 -12.35 -16.85
N ASN A 32 7.31 -11.85 -17.61
CA ASN A 32 8.69 -11.72 -17.13
C ASN A 32 8.79 -10.72 -15.98
N GLU A 33 8.14 -9.55 -16.09
CA GLU A 33 8.11 -8.55 -15.01
C GLU A 33 7.46 -9.09 -13.73
N LEU A 34 6.38 -9.86 -13.87
CA LEU A 34 5.75 -10.53 -12.74
C LEU A 34 6.70 -11.56 -12.11
N ALA A 35 7.37 -12.38 -12.93
CA ALA A 35 8.32 -13.37 -12.44
C ALA A 35 9.48 -12.71 -11.66
N ASP A 36 10.04 -11.63 -12.20
CA ASP A 36 11.11 -10.85 -11.56
C ASP A 36 10.64 -10.22 -10.24
N ALA A 37 9.45 -9.63 -10.22
CA ALA A 37 8.87 -9.05 -9.00
C ALA A 37 8.60 -10.11 -7.93
N ARG A 38 8.14 -11.31 -8.32
CA ARG A 38 7.96 -12.44 -7.39
C ARG A 38 9.29 -12.94 -6.85
N ALA A 39 10.32 -13.03 -7.69
CA ALA A 39 11.65 -13.45 -7.29
C ALA A 39 12.30 -12.46 -6.30
N ASP A 40 12.17 -11.15 -6.53
CA ASP A 40 12.64 -10.13 -5.59
C ASP A 40 11.90 -10.22 -4.25
N ALA A 41 10.56 -10.32 -4.27
CA ALA A 41 9.77 -10.51 -3.06
C ALA A 41 10.18 -11.78 -2.29
N GLN A 42 10.34 -12.91 -2.98
CA GLN A 42 10.75 -14.17 -2.37
C GLN A 42 12.11 -14.03 -1.67
N ARG A 43 13.09 -13.39 -2.32
CA ARG A 43 14.42 -13.16 -1.74
C ARG A 43 14.33 -12.41 -0.40
N TRP A 44 13.49 -11.40 -0.30
CA TRP A 44 13.31 -10.63 0.94
C TRP A 44 12.56 -11.44 2.00
N ILE A 45 11.56 -12.22 1.62
CA ILE A 45 10.82 -13.11 2.52
C ILE A 45 11.77 -14.18 3.09
N ASP A 46 12.58 -14.83 2.26
CA ASP A 46 13.55 -15.84 2.71
C ASP A 46 14.59 -15.22 3.66
N ARG A 47 15.07 -14.01 3.33
CA ARG A 47 15.98 -13.27 4.21
C ARG A 47 15.33 -12.96 5.55
N LEU A 48 14.08 -12.51 5.57
CA LEU A 48 13.33 -12.28 6.81
C LEU A 48 13.11 -13.57 7.60
N GLY A 49 12.65 -14.63 6.93
CA GLY A 49 12.41 -15.94 7.54
C GLY A 49 13.67 -16.47 8.21
N SER A 50 14.85 -16.30 7.58
CA SER A 50 16.13 -16.67 8.21
C SER A 50 16.37 -15.97 9.54
N GLN A 51 15.95 -14.71 9.70
CA GLN A 51 16.10 -13.98 10.96
C GLN A 51 15.07 -14.42 11.99
N VAL A 52 13.80 -14.51 11.58
CA VAL A 52 12.69 -14.90 12.44
C VAL A 52 12.89 -16.30 13.04
N TYR A 53 13.45 -17.24 12.28
CA TYR A 53 13.68 -18.60 12.78
C TYR A 53 14.99 -18.80 13.54
N SER A 54 15.91 -17.83 13.51
CA SER A 54 17.24 -17.98 14.14
C SER A 54 17.48 -17.08 15.34
N ILE A 55 16.60 -16.11 15.59
CA ILE A 55 16.77 -15.10 16.63
C ILE A 55 15.56 -15.13 17.56
N ASP A 56 15.82 -15.46 18.82
CA ASP A 56 14.85 -15.31 19.91
C ASP A 56 15.10 -14.00 20.66
N GLY A 57 14.04 -13.24 20.93
CA GLY A 57 14.13 -12.02 21.73
C GLY A 57 14.48 -12.31 23.20
N THR A 58 15.35 -11.49 23.78
CA THR A 58 15.86 -11.68 25.16
C THR A 58 15.11 -10.87 26.21
N ASP A 59 14.47 -9.78 25.82
CA ASP A 59 13.71 -8.85 26.67
C ASP A 59 12.32 -8.58 26.07
N THR A 60 11.48 -7.81 26.76
CA THR A 60 10.10 -7.55 26.32
C THR A 60 10.05 -6.88 24.94
N ALA A 61 10.87 -5.86 24.71
CA ALA A 61 10.87 -5.09 23.47
C ALA A 61 11.38 -5.91 22.27
N SER A 62 12.47 -6.65 22.45
CA SER A 62 13.02 -7.54 21.43
C SER A 62 12.11 -8.73 21.12
N LYS A 63 11.43 -9.30 22.12
CA LYS A 63 10.41 -10.35 21.90
C LYS A 63 9.22 -9.83 21.10
N GLN A 64 8.72 -8.65 21.43
CA GLN A 64 7.63 -8.03 20.69
C GLN A 64 8.04 -7.73 19.25
N ALA A 65 9.20 -7.09 19.05
CA ALA A 65 9.70 -6.80 17.71
C ALA A 65 9.94 -8.08 16.88
N MET A 66 10.44 -9.17 17.47
CA MET A 66 10.55 -10.45 16.74
C MET A 66 9.18 -11.10 16.46
N SER A 67 8.19 -10.93 17.35
CA SER A 67 6.80 -11.34 17.09
C SER A 67 6.22 -10.59 15.89
N ASP A 68 6.36 -9.26 15.87
CA ASP A 68 5.91 -8.42 14.77
C ASP A 68 6.62 -8.79 13.45
N ALA A 69 7.93 -9.05 13.50
CA ALA A 69 8.69 -9.55 12.36
C ALA A 69 8.14 -10.89 11.83
N SER A 70 7.75 -11.79 12.73
CA SER A 70 7.17 -13.10 12.40
C SER A 70 5.80 -12.97 11.75
N GLU A 71 4.96 -12.08 12.27
CA GLU A 71 3.65 -11.75 11.69
C GLU A 71 3.82 -11.20 10.27
N ARG A 72 4.76 -10.26 10.08
CA ARG A 72 5.09 -9.71 8.76
C ARG A 72 5.64 -10.75 7.80
N HIS A 73 6.44 -11.69 8.27
CA HIS A 73 6.92 -12.82 7.45
C HIS A 73 5.74 -13.67 6.95
N ASN A 74 4.83 -14.06 7.84
CA ASN A 74 3.68 -14.89 7.49
C ASN A 74 2.73 -14.16 6.53
N ALA A 75 2.49 -12.87 6.77
CA ALA A 75 1.68 -12.02 5.89
C ALA A 75 2.31 -11.89 4.50
N ALA A 76 3.62 -11.63 4.43
CA ALA A 76 4.35 -11.51 3.17
C ALA A 76 4.37 -12.83 2.39
N ALA A 77 4.61 -13.96 3.05
CA ALA A 77 4.58 -15.28 2.43
C ALA A 77 3.19 -15.62 1.86
N SER A 78 2.13 -15.36 2.63
CA SER A 78 0.74 -15.54 2.20
C SER A 78 0.39 -14.64 1.00
N ALA A 79 0.75 -13.35 1.07
CA ALA A 79 0.51 -12.39 0.01
C ALA A 79 1.24 -12.77 -1.30
N LEU A 80 2.51 -13.21 -1.21
CA LEU A 80 3.26 -13.62 -2.40
C LEU A 80 2.69 -14.91 -3.01
N SER A 81 2.22 -15.84 -2.19
CA SER A 81 1.63 -17.10 -2.67
C SER A 81 0.41 -16.87 -3.58
N SER A 82 -0.39 -15.84 -3.27
CA SER A 82 -1.61 -15.47 -4.00
C SER A 82 -1.42 -14.35 -5.04
N ALA A 83 -0.21 -13.78 -5.15
CA ALA A 83 0.06 -12.66 -6.06
C ALA A 83 -0.04 -13.08 -7.54
N THR A 84 -0.86 -12.36 -8.31
CA THR A 84 -1.04 -12.54 -9.76
C THR A 84 -0.63 -11.32 -10.57
N THR A 85 -0.24 -10.23 -9.90
CA THR A 85 0.17 -8.96 -10.52
C THR A 85 1.49 -8.46 -9.94
N VAL A 86 2.22 -7.65 -10.72
CA VAL A 86 3.47 -7.01 -10.28
C VAL A 86 3.25 -6.20 -9.00
N LYS A 87 2.13 -5.46 -8.92
CA LYS A 87 1.77 -4.66 -7.74
C LYS A 87 1.61 -5.53 -6.49
N GLN A 88 0.92 -6.66 -6.58
CA GLN A 88 0.76 -7.58 -5.44
C GLN A 88 2.09 -8.19 -4.99
N ALA A 89 2.98 -8.57 -5.92
CA ALA A 89 4.31 -9.07 -5.58
C ALA A 89 5.14 -7.98 -4.87
N ARG A 90 5.07 -6.72 -5.33
CA ARG A 90 5.72 -5.58 -4.66
C ARG A 90 5.15 -5.31 -3.26
N LEU A 91 3.84 -5.44 -3.06
CA LEU A 91 3.23 -5.31 -1.72
C LEU A 91 3.70 -6.40 -0.75
N ALA A 92 3.88 -7.63 -1.24
CA ALA A 92 4.44 -8.72 -0.44
C ALA A 92 5.91 -8.42 -0.06
N ARG A 93 6.70 -7.90 -1.00
CA ARG A 93 8.06 -7.41 -0.73
C ARG A 93 8.09 -6.30 0.32
N GLU A 94 7.23 -5.28 0.22
CA GLU A 94 7.15 -4.20 1.23
C GLU A 94 6.80 -4.76 2.62
N SER A 95 5.90 -5.76 2.69
CA SER A 95 5.58 -6.44 3.95
C SER A 95 6.80 -7.17 4.54
N ALA A 96 7.61 -7.82 3.69
CA ALA A 96 8.85 -8.47 4.13
C ALA A 96 9.91 -7.45 4.59
N LEU A 97 10.04 -6.32 3.89
CA LEU A 97 10.92 -5.22 4.30
C LEU A 97 10.48 -4.65 5.65
N GLU A 98 9.18 -4.51 5.90
CA GLU A 98 8.69 -4.05 7.19
C GLU A 98 9.08 -5.03 8.31
N GLY A 99 8.89 -6.33 8.09
CA GLY A 99 9.36 -7.37 9.01
C GLY A 99 10.87 -7.31 9.26
N MET A 100 11.67 -6.96 8.25
CA MET A 100 13.11 -6.78 8.40
C MET A 100 13.47 -5.57 9.26
N HIS A 101 12.69 -4.48 9.21
CA HIS A 101 12.88 -3.34 10.13
C HIS A 101 12.58 -3.75 11.58
N TYR A 102 11.52 -4.54 11.83
CA TYR A 102 11.25 -5.08 13.17
C TYR A 102 12.38 -6.00 13.66
N ALA A 103 12.87 -6.92 12.81
CA ALA A 103 13.98 -7.81 13.16
C ALA A 103 15.27 -7.02 13.44
N ASN A 104 15.55 -5.96 12.66
CA ASN A 104 16.68 -5.07 12.91
C ASN A 104 16.55 -4.32 14.23
N ALA A 105 15.35 -3.83 14.56
CA ALA A 105 15.09 -3.16 15.83
C ALA A 105 15.34 -4.11 17.02
N ALA A 106 14.87 -5.36 16.95
CA ALA A 106 15.16 -6.38 17.96
C ALA A 106 16.67 -6.62 18.11
N ARG A 107 17.38 -6.79 16.98
CA ARG A 107 18.84 -7.01 16.96
C ARG A 107 19.59 -5.84 17.59
N GLU A 108 19.20 -4.61 17.29
CA GLU A 108 19.81 -3.41 17.84
C GLU A 108 19.70 -3.38 19.37
N ILE A 109 18.52 -3.67 19.93
CA ILE A 109 18.32 -3.74 21.39
C ILE A 109 19.20 -4.82 22.01
N MET A 110 19.29 -5.98 21.36
CA MET A 110 20.08 -7.12 21.82
C MET A 110 21.60 -6.91 21.60
N GLY A 111 22.03 -5.74 21.11
CA GLY A 111 23.44 -5.44 20.86
C GLY A 111 24.05 -6.25 19.70
N MET A 112 23.21 -6.78 18.81
CA MET A 112 23.61 -7.53 17.64
C MET A 112 23.81 -6.60 16.43
N SER A 113 24.65 -7.00 15.48
CA SER A 113 24.73 -6.31 14.19
C SER A 113 23.42 -6.49 13.42
N THR A 114 22.84 -5.41 12.90
CA THR A 114 21.63 -5.40 12.04
C THR A 114 21.91 -5.87 10.60
N GLY A 115 23.17 -6.15 10.26
CA GLY A 115 23.57 -6.61 8.94
C GLY A 115 23.55 -5.49 7.88
N PRO A 116 23.46 -5.84 6.58
CA PRO A 116 23.42 -4.86 5.50
C PRO A 116 22.16 -3.99 5.58
N GLU A 117 22.33 -2.70 5.28
CA GLU A 117 21.25 -1.72 5.18
C GLU A 117 20.11 -2.25 4.29
N ILE A 118 18.88 -2.07 4.77
CA ILE A 118 17.66 -2.47 4.06
C ILE A 118 17.02 -1.23 3.43
N PRO A 119 16.36 -1.38 2.27
CA PRO A 119 15.64 -0.28 1.65
C PRO A 119 14.67 0.39 2.64
N PRO A 120 14.56 1.73 2.61
CA PRO A 120 13.52 2.42 3.39
C PRO A 120 12.14 2.06 2.83
N LEU A 121 11.15 1.95 3.72
CA LEU A 121 9.76 1.71 3.30
C LEU A 121 9.22 2.94 2.56
N GLU A 122 8.29 2.73 1.62
CA GLU A 122 7.73 3.84 0.82
C GLU A 122 7.13 4.96 1.70
N GLY A 123 6.42 4.60 2.76
CA GLY A 123 5.81 5.56 3.70
C GLY A 123 6.78 6.13 4.75
N GLN A 124 7.92 5.47 4.98
CA GLN A 124 8.85 5.84 6.06
C GLN A 124 9.58 7.16 5.77
N ARG A 125 9.87 7.45 4.49
CA ARG A 125 10.57 8.68 4.09
C ARG A 125 9.85 9.96 4.53
N ASN A 126 8.52 9.95 4.43
CA ASN A 126 7.69 11.13 4.76
C ASN A 126 7.25 11.15 6.22
N ALA A 127 7.24 9.99 6.89
CA ALA A 127 6.78 9.89 8.27
C ALA A 127 7.83 10.33 9.31
N GLY A 128 9.10 10.40 8.92
CA GLY A 128 10.16 10.80 9.83
C GLY A 128 10.39 9.80 10.96
N LYS A 129 11.04 10.25 12.03
CA LYS A 129 11.38 9.39 13.18
C LYS A 129 11.41 10.17 14.48
N VAL A 130 11.14 9.47 15.57
CA VAL A 130 11.31 9.96 16.93
C VAL A 130 12.80 10.17 17.20
N THR A 131 13.18 11.40 17.58
CA THR A 131 14.58 11.77 17.85
C THR A 131 14.88 11.98 19.34
N GLU A 132 13.85 12.21 20.13
CA GLU A 132 13.94 12.44 21.57
C GLU A 132 12.76 11.79 22.27
N ARG A 133 12.95 11.44 23.54
CA ARG A 133 11.87 10.86 24.34
C ARG A 133 10.85 11.94 24.67
N ARG A 134 9.57 11.64 24.46
CA ARG A 134 8.42 12.47 24.82
C ARG A 134 7.38 11.65 25.53
N GLU A 135 6.63 12.35 26.37
CA GLU A 135 5.66 11.78 27.29
C GLU A 135 4.51 12.77 27.39
N ILE A 136 3.29 12.29 27.18
CA ILE A 136 2.05 13.08 27.23
C ILE A 136 0.96 12.28 27.91
N ASP A 137 -0.02 12.98 28.47
CA ASP A 137 -1.28 12.39 28.90
C ASP A 137 -2.38 12.78 27.89
N HIS A 138 -3.00 11.79 27.26
CA HIS A 138 -4.04 11.97 26.25
C HIS A 138 -5.20 11.03 26.53
N GLU A 139 -6.42 11.56 26.68
CA GLU A 139 -7.63 10.77 26.96
C GLU A 139 -7.54 9.85 28.19
N GLY A 140 -6.71 10.23 29.17
CA GLY A 140 -6.47 9.43 30.39
C GLY A 140 -5.43 8.32 30.20
N GLU A 141 -4.82 8.21 29.03
CA GLU A 141 -3.70 7.32 28.75
C GLU A 141 -2.37 8.08 28.78
N HIS A 142 -1.38 7.42 29.38
CA HIS A 142 -0.01 7.89 29.42
C HIS A 142 0.76 7.38 28.21
N ILE A 143 1.02 8.25 27.24
CA ILE A 143 1.63 7.88 25.96
C ILE A 143 3.09 8.34 25.96
N ILE A 144 3.99 7.42 25.62
CA ILE A 144 5.42 7.66 25.49
C ILE A 144 5.84 7.39 24.05
N ALA A 145 6.69 8.25 23.51
CA ALA A 145 7.45 8.01 22.29
C ALA A 145 8.94 8.15 22.60
N SER A 146 9.78 7.25 22.08
CA SER A 146 11.21 7.23 22.36
C SER A 146 12.03 6.80 21.13
N PRO A 147 13.25 7.35 20.93
CA PRO A 147 14.17 6.84 19.91
C PRO A 147 14.78 5.48 20.29
N LYS A 148 14.68 5.05 21.56
CA LYS A 148 15.26 3.81 22.08
C LYS A 148 14.20 3.00 22.82
N ALA A 149 14.33 1.68 22.76
CA ALA A 149 13.49 0.78 23.53
C ALA A 149 13.68 0.99 25.04
N SER A 150 12.58 0.85 25.78
CA SER A 150 12.56 0.85 27.24
C SER A 150 11.36 0.01 27.72
N ASP A 151 11.35 -0.34 29.01
CA ASP A 151 10.27 -1.15 29.59
C ASP A 151 8.89 -0.51 29.45
N ASP A 152 8.84 0.82 29.40
CA ASP A 152 7.63 1.64 29.23
C ASP A 152 7.38 2.09 27.78
N ALA A 153 8.26 1.74 26.83
CA ALA A 153 8.07 1.94 25.40
C ALA A 153 8.54 0.70 24.62
N PRO A 154 7.85 -0.45 24.77
CA PRO A 154 8.33 -1.71 24.20
C PRO A 154 7.89 -1.93 22.75
N HIS A 155 6.98 -1.11 22.22
CA HIS A 155 6.43 -1.31 20.88
C HIS A 155 7.20 -0.51 19.84
N TYR A 156 7.94 -1.21 18.98
CA TYR A 156 8.56 -0.58 17.82
C TYR A 156 7.53 -0.31 16.72
N TYR A 157 7.72 0.78 16.00
CA TYR A 157 7.12 1.00 14.69
C TYR A 157 8.20 1.46 13.71
N PRO A 158 8.31 0.86 12.52
CA PRO A 158 9.35 1.19 11.55
C PRO A 158 9.13 2.55 10.86
N GLY A 159 7.97 3.17 11.05
CA GLY A 159 7.58 4.40 10.38
C GLY A 159 6.90 4.10 9.05
N GLY A 160 5.88 4.88 8.71
CA GLY A 160 5.03 4.57 7.56
C GLY A 160 3.75 5.37 7.53
N LYS A 161 2.82 4.94 6.67
CA LYS A 161 1.46 5.49 6.63
C LYS A 161 0.47 4.47 7.17
N VAL A 162 -0.49 4.95 7.97
CA VAL A 162 -1.64 4.17 8.46
C VAL A 162 -2.90 4.95 8.09
N ALA A 163 -3.78 4.33 7.30
CA ALA A 163 -5.00 4.96 6.80
C ALA A 163 -4.75 6.39 6.24
N GLY A 164 -3.76 6.51 5.35
CA GLY A 164 -3.38 7.76 4.70
C GLY A 164 -2.48 8.70 5.52
N ARG A 165 -2.39 8.53 6.85
CA ARG A 165 -1.66 9.44 7.74
C ARG A 165 -0.27 8.92 8.11
N PRO A 166 0.77 9.78 8.10
CA PRO A 166 2.13 9.39 8.44
C PRO A 166 2.31 9.20 9.97
N VAL A 167 2.87 8.06 10.35
CA VAL A 167 3.23 7.70 11.74
C VAL A 167 4.75 7.58 11.83
N PRO A 168 5.44 8.38 12.67
CA PRO A 168 6.90 8.37 12.74
C PRO A 168 7.48 7.03 13.17
N ALA A 169 8.70 6.73 12.73
CA ALA A 169 9.44 5.57 13.22
C ALA A 169 9.88 5.79 14.67
N GLY A 170 9.74 4.79 15.54
CA GLY A 170 10.15 4.93 16.94
C GLY A 170 9.64 3.81 17.85
N TRP A 171 9.93 3.96 19.14
CA TRP A 171 9.43 3.10 20.21
C TRP A 171 8.31 3.80 20.96
N TYR A 172 7.24 3.07 21.28
CA TYR A 172 6.02 3.62 21.85
C TYR A 172 5.53 2.80 23.06
N SER A 173 4.89 3.47 24.02
CA SER A 173 4.21 2.79 25.14
C SER A 173 2.98 2.01 24.70
N THR A 174 2.26 2.53 23.70
CA THR A 174 1.07 1.92 23.11
C THR A 174 1.09 2.10 21.60
N ARG A 175 0.44 1.18 20.88
CA ARG A 175 0.27 1.23 19.42
C ARG A 175 -0.91 2.14 19.06
N TRP A 176 -0.80 3.43 19.36
CA TRP A 176 -1.90 4.40 19.19
C TRP A 176 -2.45 4.50 17.74
N TRP A 177 -1.71 4.03 16.74
CA TRP A 177 -2.15 3.94 15.34
C TRP A 177 -2.95 2.66 15.02
N GLU A 178 -2.88 1.62 15.87
CA GLU A 178 -3.46 0.30 15.62
C GLU A 178 -4.98 0.34 15.36
N PRO A 179 -5.80 1.13 16.09
CA PRO A 179 -7.22 1.26 15.77
C PRO A 179 -7.46 1.75 14.34
N ALA A 180 -6.66 2.71 13.86
CA ALA A 180 -6.75 3.22 12.49
C ALA A 180 -6.24 2.21 11.45
N LEU A 181 -5.25 1.39 11.81
CA LEU A 181 -4.77 0.29 10.97
C LEU A 181 -5.86 -0.76 10.74
N LEU A 182 -6.64 -1.07 11.77
CA LEU A 182 -7.71 -2.07 11.72
C LEU A 182 -8.98 -1.53 11.05
N THR A 183 -9.37 -0.29 11.38
CA THR A 183 -10.67 0.27 10.94
C THR A 183 -10.58 1.15 9.70
N GLY A 184 -9.39 1.62 9.34
CA GLY A 184 -9.20 2.65 8.33
C GLY A 184 -9.62 4.06 8.78
N VAL A 185 -10.05 4.23 10.03
CA VAL A 185 -10.58 5.49 10.56
C VAL A 185 -9.75 5.97 11.74
N TRP A 186 -9.35 7.24 11.69
CA TRP A 186 -8.65 7.89 12.79
C TRP A 186 -9.62 8.51 13.80
N ALA A 187 -9.29 8.41 15.09
CA ALA A 187 -10.04 9.12 16.12
C ALA A 187 -9.94 10.64 15.90
N MET A 188 -11.02 11.37 16.21
CA MET A 188 -11.06 12.84 16.06
C MET A 188 -9.97 13.56 16.86
N SER A 189 -9.53 12.97 17.99
CA SER A 189 -8.51 13.54 18.86
C SER A 189 -7.07 13.23 18.44
N SER A 190 -6.87 12.38 17.42
CA SER A 190 -5.54 11.92 17.00
C SER A 190 -4.61 13.07 16.59
N ALA A 191 -5.16 14.14 16.02
CA ALA A 191 -4.37 15.31 15.61
C ALA A 191 -3.84 16.11 16.80
N MET A 192 -4.65 16.22 17.86
CA MET A 192 -4.24 16.86 19.11
C MET A 192 -3.16 16.03 19.80
N MET A 193 -3.35 14.71 19.88
CA MET A 193 -2.35 13.77 20.38
C MET A 193 -1.04 13.87 19.59
N PHE A 194 -1.12 13.86 18.27
CA PHE A 194 0.04 14.03 17.38
C PHE A 194 0.77 15.36 17.65
N SER A 195 0.02 16.46 17.75
CA SER A 195 0.58 17.78 18.05
C SER A 195 1.33 17.78 19.39
N MET A 196 0.70 17.29 20.45
CA MET A 196 1.32 17.21 21.78
C MET A 196 2.61 16.38 21.76
N MET A 197 2.59 15.24 21.06
CA MET A 197 3.71 14.33 21.03
C MET A 197 4.87 14.84 20.17
N PHE A 198 4.61 15.39 18.99
CA PHE A 198 5.64 15.59 17.96
C PHE A 198 5.90 17.04 17.57
N SER A 199 5.12 18.01 18.07
CA SER A 199 5.33 19.42 17.75
C SER A 199 6.76 19.87 18.11
N GLY A 200 7.48 20.43 17.13
CA GLY A 200 8.86 20.89 17.29
C GLY A 200 9.94 19.79 17.34
N MET A 201 9.59 18.52 17.10
CA MET A 201 10.58 17.44 17.07
C MET A 201 11.38 17.43 15.77
N ALA A 202 12.71 17.51 15.84
CA ALA A 202 13.57 17.64 14.66
C ALA A 202 13.43 16.50 13.63
N GLY A 203 13.10 15.29 14.08
CA GLY A 203 12.90 14.14 13.19
C GLY A 203 11.50 14.01 12.59
N VAL A 204 10.55 14.86 12.99
CA VAL A 204 9.16 14.87 12.50
C VAL A 204 8.87 16.25 11.91
N GLY A 205 9.08 16.37 10.60
CA GLY A 205 9.07 17.67 9.89
C GLY A 205 7.68 18.20 9.53
N TYR A 206 6.60 17.63 10.05
CA TYR A 206 5.23 17.97 9.67
C TYR A 206 4.36 18.20 10.91
N GLY A 207 3.39 19.11 10.76
CA GLY A 207 2.48 19.50 11.83
C GLY A 207 1.24 18.61 11.94
N ALA A 208 0.38 18.91 12.92
CA ALA A 208 -0.89 18.20 13.08
C ALA A 208 -1.83 18.37 11.87
N GLN A 209 -1.80 19.53 11.21
CA GLN A 209 -2.60 19.80 10.01
C GLN A 209 -2.13 18.93 8.82
N ASP A 210 -0.83 18.78 8.65
CA ASP A 210 -0.23 17.92 7.62
C ASP A 210 -0.48 16.43 7.93
N PHE A 211 -0.42 16.06 9.21
CA PHE A 211 -0.82 14.73 9.67
C PHE A 211 -2.29 14.44 9.35
N GLU A 212 -3.21 15.36 9.68
CA GLU A 212 -4.65 15.18 9.45
C GLU A 212 -5.02 15.05 7.98
N SER A 213 -4.40 15.89 7.14
CA SER A 213 -4.58 15.91 5.68
C SER A 213 -3.88 14.75 4.99
N GLY A 214 -3.08 13.94 5.70
CA GLY A 214 -2.29 12.88 5.11
C GLY A 214 -1.20 13.39 4.16
N ALA A 215 -0.79 14.67 4.33
CA ALA A 215 0.13 15.38 3.47
C ALA A 215 1.31 14.49 3.05
N GLY A 216 1.39 14.26 1.75
CA GLY A 216 2.09 13.12 1.15
C GLY A 216 1.17 12.26 0.27
N GLU A 217 -0.09 12.63 0.04
CA GLU A 217 -0.80 12.25 -1.18
C GLU A 217 -0.14 12.98 -2.36
N GLY A 218 0.91 12.36 -2.89
CA GLY A 218 1.19 12.52 -4.31
C GLY A 218 -0.05 12.01 -5.06
N LEU A 219 -0.46 12.76 -6.06
CA LEU A 219 -1.54 12.51 -7.02
C LEU A 219 -1.33 11.21 -7.83
N ASP A 220 -1.11 10.07 -7.19
CA ASP A 220 -0.81 8.78 -7.85
C ASP A 220 -1.90 7.72 -7.58
N GLY A 221 -3.10 8.16 -7.17
CA GLY A 221 -4.25 7.27 -6.94
C GLY A 221 -5.61 7.81 -7.42
N ALA A 222 -5.70 9.10 -7.74
CA ALA A 222 -6.91 9.72 -8.27
C ALA A 222 -6.50 10.92 -9.13
N GLY A 223 -6.40 10.75 -10.46
CA GLY A 223 -6.23 11.89 -11.38
C GLY A 223 -5.35 11.72 -12.61
N ALA A 224 -4.73 10.56 -12.87
CA ALA A 224 -3.88 10.36 -14.05
C ALA A 224 -4.62 9.76 -15.27
N ASP A 225 -5.89 10.10 -15.46
CA ASP A 225 -6.66 9.85 -16.70
C ASP A 225 -7.61 11.04 -16.92
N GLY A 226 -7.07 12.16 -17.39
CA GLY A 226 -7.89 13.34 -17.63
C GLY A 226 -7.11 14.61 -17.94
N ALA A 227 -6.67 14.70 -19.19
CA ALA A 227 -6.35 15.95 -19.90
C ALA A 227 -5.04 16.68 -19.51
N ASP A 228 -3.94 16.23 -20.11
CA ASP A 228 -2.92 17.16 -20.60
C ASP A 228 -2.40 16.64 -21.96
N GLY A 229 -3.04 17.12 -23.02
CA GLY A 229 -2.75 16.68 -24.37
C GLY A 229 -3.60 17.37 -25.43
N MET A 230 -3.63 18.71 -25.46
CA MET A 230 -3.84 19.44 -26.72
C MET A 230 -3.34 20.87 -26.59
N ASP A 231 -2.10 21.09 -26.99
CA ASP A 231 -1.54 22.41 -27.25
C ASP A 231 -1.71 22.71 -28.76
N GLY A 232 -2.31 23.85 -29.07
CA GLY A 232 -2.24 24.52 -30.38
C GLY A 232 -3.21 24.08 -31.49
N ALA A 233 -4.25 24.89 -31.74
CA ALA A 233 -4.47 25.49 -33.07
C ALA A 233 -5.65 26.49 -33.07
N ASP A 234 -5.37 27.60 -33.72
CA ASP A 234 -6.19 28.76 -34.09
C ASP A 234 -7.37 28.43 -35.02
N GLY A 235 -8.42 29.24 -34.93
CA GLY A 235 -9.31 29.56 -36.06
C GLY A 235 -10.63 28.80 -36.21
N GLY A 236 -11.74 29.55 -36.15
CA GLY A 236 -12.86 29.32 -37.08
C GLY A 236 -14.24 29.07 -36.47
N ASP A 237 -15.04 30.14 -36.49
CA ASP A 237 -16.50 30.19 -36.66
C ASP A 237 -17.12 28.98 -37.38
N MET A 238 -18.21 28.40 -36.83
CA MET A 238 -19.36 27.95 -37.63
C MET A 238 -20.58 27.63 -36.74
N ASP A 239 -21.54 28.54 -36.81
CA ASP A 239 -22.98 28.27 -36.73
C ASP A 239 -23.39 27.15 -37.70
N GLY A 240 -24.34 26.29 -37.31
CA GLY A 240 -25.12 25.53 -38.29
C GLY A 240 -25.65 24.17 -37.85
N MET A 241 -26.89 24.18 -37.37
CA MET A 241 -28.02 23.34 -37.80
C MET A 241 -27.89 21.80 -37.71
N ASP A 242 -28.80 21.25 -36.90
CA ASP A 242 -29.71 20.12 -37.16
C ASP A 242 -29.31 19.10 -38.24
N ASP A 243 -29.16 17.82 -37.88
CA ASP A 243 -30.01 16.70 -38.36
C ASP A 243 -29.56 15.36 -37.76
N MET A 244 -30.52 14.41 -37.72
CA MET A 244 -30.51 13.03 -37.19
C MET A 244 -30.74 12.91 -35.67
N GLY A 245 -31.89 12.47 -35.17
CA GLY A 245 -32.93 11.62 -35.76
C GLY A 245 -32.93 10.24 -35.11
N GLY A 246 -33.70 10.12 -34.03
CA GLY A 246 -34.61 9.00 -33.77
C GLY A 246 -34.08 7.61 -33.37
N MET A 247 -34.66 7.14 -32.26
CA MET A 247 -35.02 5.75 -31.92
C MET A 247 -34.04 4.95 -31.04
N ASP A 248 -34.38 4.96 -29.74
CA ASP A 248 -34.69 3.80 -28.89
C ASP A 248 -33.72 2.59 -28.88
N ASP A 249 -33.11 2.29 -27.74
CA ASP A 249 -33.55 1.21 -26.82
C ASP A 249 -32.47 0.92 -25.75
N ALA A 250 -32.93 0.48 -24.57
CA ALA A 250 -32.21 0.20 -23.32
C ALA A 250 -31.63 1.42 -22.58
N GLY A 251 -32.15 1.85 -21.43
CA GLY A 251 -32.81 1.08 -20.39
C GLY A 251 -31.96 1.11 -19.12
N MET A 252 -32.14 2.21 -18.38
CA MET A 252 -32.05 2.39 -16.92
C MET A 252 -30.72 2.27 -16.14
N ASP A 253 -30.61 3.29 -15.28
CA ASP A 253 -30.08 3.34 -13.91
C ASP A 253 -28.57 3.25 -13.66
N ASP A 254 -27.97 4.45 -13.66
CA ASP A 254 -27.47 5.14 -12.47
C ASP A 254 -27.73 4.45 -11.10
N GLY A 255 -26.76 4.53 -10.19
CA GLY A 255 -27.05 4.33 -8.76
C GLY A 255 -25.95 3.60 -7.99
N GLY A 256 -25.02 4.37 -7.45
CA GLY A 256 -24.01 3.88 -6.51
C GLY A 256 -24.53 3.46 -5.13
N GLY A 257 -23.59 3.06 -4.26
CA GLY A 257 -23.80 2.73 -2.84
C GLY A 257 -23.16 1.38 -2.52
N LEU A 258 -21.97 1.29 -1.92
CA LEU A 258 -21.65 1.60 -0.51
C LEU A 258 -22.67 0.99 0.47
N PHE A 259 -22.40 -0.27 0.84
CA PHE A 259 -22.86 -0.99 2.04
C PHE A 259 -24.36 -1.21 2.26
N GLY A 260 -24.72 -2.48 2.47
CA GLY A 260 -25.98 -2.94 3.07
C GLY A 260 -26.34 -4.30 2.48
N GLY A 261 -26.42 -5.41 3.21
CA GLY A 261 -26.80 -5.62 4.60
C GLY A 261 -28.06 -6.49 4.60
N GLY A 262 -28.03 -7.60 5.35
CA GLY A 262 -29.24 -8.30 5.81
C GLY A 262 -29.73 -9.48 4.96
N ASP A 263 -29.49 -10.68 5.49
CA ASP A 263 -30.47 -11.76 5.75
C ASP A 263 -31.72 -11.87 4.86
N ASP A 264 -31.92 -13.03 4.21
CA ASP A 264 -32.68 -14.14 4.80
C ASP A 264 -33.06 -15.21 3.76
N GLY A 265 -32.88 -16.47 4.17
CA GLY A 265 -33.89 -17.53 4.04
C GLY A 265 -34.28 -18.07 2.66
N GLY A 266 -33.91 -19.33 2.38
CA GLY A 266 -34.57 -20.07 1.30
C GLY A 266 -34.07 -21.48 1.03
N LEU A 267 -34.50 -22.44 1.87
CA LEU A 267 -35.02 -23.73 1.43
C LEU A 267 -34.09 -24.68 0.64
N PHE A 268 -33.24 -25.46 1.32
CA PHE A 268 -32.92 -26.82 0.88
C PHE A 268 -32.99 -27.80 2.05
N ASP A 269 -34.18 -28.37 2.17
CA ASP A 269 -34.45 -29.68 2.75
C ASP A 269 -33.64 -30.74 2.00
N LEU A 270 -32.65 -31.33 2.66
CA LEU A 270 -32.13 -32.67 2.36
C LEU A 270 -31.74 -33.32 3.68
N GLY A 271 -32.73 -33.89 4.36
CA GLY A 271 -32.50 -34.79 5.48
C GLY A 271 -31.68 -36.01 5.06
N PHE A 272 -30.68 -36.35 5.86
CA PHE A 272 -30.32 -37.74 6.12
C PHE A 272 -29.87 -37.90 7.57
N ASP A 273 -30.54 -38.87 8.20
CA ASP A 273 -30.33 -39.45 9.52
C ASP A 273 -29.02 -40.27 9.54
N PHE A 274 -28.60 -40.65 10.76
CA PHE A 274 -27.38 -41.36 11.20
C PHE A 274 -26.14 -40.50 11.54
#